data_AF-A1CBA9-F1
#
_entry.id   AF-A1CBA9-F1
#
_cell.length_a   1.000
_cell.length_b   1.000
_cell.length_c   1.000
_cell.angle_alpha   90.00
_cell.angle_beta   90.00
_cell.angle_gamma   90.00
#
_symmetry.space_group_name_H-M   'P 1'
#
loop_
_entity.id
_entity.type
_entity.pdbx_description
1 polymer ?
#
loop_
_entity_poly.entity_id
_entity_poly.type
_entity_poly.pdbx_seq_one_letter_code
_entity_poly.pdbx_strand_id
1 'polypeptide(L)'
;MSDQPTGGGISAIFVHVGAGYHSPGNEKVHLRVCENACKAAMGILKNGGSALNAVEMAILVMEDSELTNAGYGSNLTIDGNVECDATIVDHLGRSGAAGAVAQVKNPISLARVILEASSRPLTCHRVPPNFLVGDGATDFAFEQGLVVLPPDALISRESKERWHRWLDDLRSAELKGKSQEQARLNFREFRSPFVRRPMVSRHSGIPINSPTPRLHDNGALSASGDLMAPPTESVAGRQGTSAPNNLKRQHHEANPDGDTYGDGAPCTEKRIITPRDHDLRFSGTSSEVADEHPRTGSATLNTGSAPGAFATEPATQIPETTPAARDEDLITDTVGAIAVDSNGNIAAGSSSGGIGAKHRGRVGPAALVGIGTYVIPTDPNDPEQTSVASVTSGTGEHITTTMAAQTSALRVYYSQRRRRDGEFEKVSEDEAMKAMIDTEFMGHPGVKASPCGGAIGILAVKRTIDGIFFYFGHNSDSFALASMSSEDEKPLSVMSRNRGNETIAQGGRACVAKK
;
A
#
# COMPACT_ATOMS: atom_id res chain seq x y z
N MET A 1 39.07 20.61 18.27
CA MET A 1 38.27 19.47 18.76
C MET A 1 36.84 19.76 18.40
N SER A 2 36.13 18.81 17.79
CA SER A 2 34.71 18.95 17.43
C SER A 2 33.86 18.39 18.55
N ASP A 3 32.88 19.15 19.04
CA ASP A 3 31.83 18.60 19.91
C ASP A 3 30.96 17.64 19.09
N GLN A 4 31.26 16.35 19.24
CA GLN A 4 30.27 15.30 19.02
C GLN A 4 29.32 15.34 20.23
N PRO A 5 27.99 15.37 20.04
CA PRO A 5 27.07 15.33 21.18
C PRO A 5 27.20 13.98 21.88
N THR A 6 27.86 13.97 23.05
CA THR A 6 28.14 12.75 23.82
C THR A 6 26.89 12.28 24.56
N GLY A 7 25.96 11.64 23.83
CA GLY A 7 24.79 10.98 24.39
C GLY A 7 24.36 9.82 23.49
N GLY A 8 24.39 8.60 24.02
CA GLY A 8 23.83 7.44 23.32
C GLY A 8 22.31 7.53 23.31
N GLY A 9 21.74 8.14 22.27
CA GLY A 9 20.30 8.31 22.13
C GLY A 9 19.57 6.96 22.10
N ILE A 10 18.36 6.91 22.68
CA ILE A 10 17.50 5.74 22.54
C ILE A 10 17.20 5.54 21.06
N SER A 11 17.58 4.38 20.53
CA SER A 11 17.08 3.88 19.26
C SER A 11 15.76 3.15 19.47
N ALA A 12 14.83 3.21 18.53
CA ALA A 12 13.56 2.50 18.60
C ALA A 12 13.05 2.06 17.23
N ILE A 13 12.27 0.97 17.20
CA ILE A 13 11.56 0.45 16.03
C ILE A 13 10.10 0.19 16.41
N PHE A 14 9.19 0.60 15.54
CA PHE A 14 7.74 0.41 15.66
C PHE A 14 7.23 -0.18 14.35
N VAL A 15 6.44 -1.26 14.41
CA VAL A 15 5.99 -2.00 13.21
C VAL A 15 4.51 -2.35 13.28
N HIS A 16 3.89 -2.55 12.12
CA HIS A 16 2.57 -3.16 12.00
C HIS A 16 2.48 -4.19 10.86
N VAL A 17 1.64 -5.21 11.09
CA VAL A 17 1.11 -6.11 10.07
C VAL A 17 -0.39 -5.79 10.00
N GLY A 18 -0.75 -4.92 9.05
CA GLY A 18 -1.80 -3.89 9.14
C GLY A 18 -3.12 -4.09 9.89
N ALA A 19 -4.19 -3.55 9.28
CA ALA A 19 -5.39 -3.09 9.98
C ALA A 19 -6.66 -3.55 9.27
N GLY A 20 -7.00 -4.83 9.47
CA GLY A 20 -8.23 -5.47 9.00
C GLY A 20 -8.85 -6.35 10.08
N TYR A 21 -9.22 -7.59 9.72
CA TYR A 21 -9.69 -8.61 10.66
C TYR A 21 -8.67 -9.75 10.80
N HIS A 22 -8.08 -9.85 11.99
CA HIS A 22 -7.26 -10.98 12.42
C HIS A 22 -8.09 -11.92 13.29
N SER A 23 -8.22 -13.18 12.89
CA SER A 23 -8.86 -14.24 13.67
C SER A 23 -8.21 -14.39 15.06
N PRO A 24 -8.97 -14.79 16.10
CA PRO A 24 -8.40 -15.09 17.42
C PRO A 24 -7.40 -16.26 17.41
N GLY A 25 -7.52 -17.19 16.43
CA GLY A 25 -6.60 -18.30 16.23
C GLY A 25 -5.21 -17.83 15.75
N ASN A 26 -5.16 -17.01 14.69
CA ASN A 26 -3.90 -16.61 14.07
C ASN A 26 -3.18 -15.45 14.78
N GLU A 27 -3.84 -14.76 15.72
CA GLU A 27 -3.29 -13.62 16.47
C GLU A 27 -1.84 -13.82 16.94
N LYS A 28 -1.55 -14.96 17.57
CA LYS A 28 -0.20 -15.27 18.09
C LYS A 28 0.86 -15.43 17.01
N VAL A 29 0.48 -15.73 15.78
CA VAL A 29 1.39 -15.92 14.64
C VAL A 29 1.70 -14.57 14.00
N HIS A 30 0.69 -13.72 13.80
CA HIS A 30 0.87 -12.34 13.34
C HIS A 30 1.73 -11.50 14.30
N LEU A 31 1.46 -11.58 15.61
CA LEU A 31 2.30 -10.91 16.60
C LEU A 31 3.74 -11.41 16.61
N ARG A 32 3.98 -12.69 16.29
CA ARG A 32 5.34 -13.24 16.14
C ARG A 32 6.07 -12.65 14.92
N VAL A 33 5.37 -12.37 13.82
CA VAL A 33 5.95 -11.65 12.67
C VAL A 33 6.38 -10.24 13.09
N CYS A 34 5.49 -9.48 13.74
CA CYS A 34 5.81 -8.14 14.28
C CYS A 34 7.03 -8.18 15.23
N GLU A 35 7.07 -9.14 16.16
CA GLU A 35 8.21 -9.30 17.06
C GLU A 35 9.52 -9.63 16.34
N ASN A 36 9.48 -10.48 15.31
CA ASN A 36 10.68 -10.87 14.55
C ASN A 36 11.22 -9.68 13.74
N ALA A 37 10.34 -8.89 13.12
CA ALA A 37 10.71 -7.64 12.46
C ALA A 37 11.36 -6.64 13.44
N CYS A 38 10.78 -6.45 14.63
CA CYS A 38 11.38 -5.63 15.69
C CYS A 38 12.75 -6.16 16.14
N LYS A 39 12.92 -7.48 16.33
CA LYS A 39 14.20 -8.09 16.75
C LYS A 39 15.30 -7.87 15.70
N ALA A 40 14.99 -8.08 14.41
CA ALA A 40 15.95 -7.88 13.32
C ALA A 40 16.38 -6.41 13.17
N ALA A 41 15.41 -5.49 13.14
CA ALA A 41 15.67 -4.06 13.04
C ALA A 41 16.39 -3.49 14.27
N MET A 42 16.02 -3.93 15.49
CA MET A 42 16.75 -3.55 16.71
C MET A 42 18.18 -4.11 16.72
N GLY A 43 18.43 -5.25 16.06
CA GLY A 43 19.77 -5.75 15.79
C GLY A 43 20.63 -4.79 14.95
N ILE A 44 20.04 -4.12 13.94
CA ILE A 44 20.72 -3.07 13.18
C ILE A 44 20.97 -1.82 14.05
N LEU A 45 19.94 -1.36 14.76
CA LEU A 45 20.01 -0.15 15.60
C LEU A 45 21.03 -0.28 16.73
N LYS A 46 21.08 -1.42 17.44
CA LYS A 46 22.06 -1.68 18.52
C LYS A 46 23.50 -1.82 18.02
N ASN A 47 23.72 -2.01 16.72
CA ASN A 47 25.03 -1.97 16.07
C ASN A 47 25.36 -0.63 15.39
N GLY A 48 24.60 0.44 15.69
CA GLY A 48 24.84 1.78 15.14
C GLY A 48 24.39 1.97 13.68
N GLY A 49 23.56 1.07 13.15
CA GLY A 49 22.95 1.25 11.83
C GLY A 49 21.87 2.33 11.83
N SER A 50 21.68 2.98 10.68
CA SER A 50 20.74 4.09 10.52
C SER A 50 19.27 3.64 10.63
N ALA A 51 18.39 4.59 10.96
CA ALA A 51 16.94 4.36 11.00
C ALA A 51 16.40 3.81 9.67
N LEU A 52 16.95 4.28 8.54
CA LEU A 52 16.56 3.84 7.20
C LEU A 52 16.87 2.35 6.96
N ASN A 53 18.04 1.88 7.39
CA ASN A 53 18.41 0.46 7.33
C ASN A 53 17.52 -0.40 8.26
N ALA A 54 17.15 0.12 9.43
CA ALA A 54 16.30 -0.58 10.38
C ALA A 54 14.84 -0.72 9.87
N VAL A 55 14.28 0.31 9.23
CA VAL A 55 12.98 0.27 8.56
C VAL A 55 12.97 -0.77 7.43
N GLU A 56 13.97 -0.73 6.56
CA GLU A 56 14.10 -1.67 5.45
C GLU A 56 14.15 -3.12 5.96
N MET A 57 14.99 -3.42 6.96
CA MET A 57 15.09 -4.76 7.52
C MET A 57 13.82 -5.22 8.24
N ALA A 58 13.12 -4.31 8.94
CA ALA A 58 11.83 -4.62 9.55
C ALA A 58 10.80 -5.06 8.49
N ILE A 59 10.72 -4.33 7.38
CA ILE A 59 9.74 -4.59 6.32
C ILE A 59 10.14 -5.82 5.50
N LEU A 60 11.42 -6.04 5.22
CA LEU A 60 11.92 -7.25 4.55
C LEU A 60 11.53 -8.53 5.32
N VAL A 61 11.64 -8.53 6.66
CA VAL A 61 11.20 -9.66 7.51
C VAL A 61 9.68 -9.89 7.45
N MET A 62 8.88 -8.85 7.14
CA MET A 62 7.43 -8.97 6.96
C MET A 62 7.07 -9.42 5.53
N GLU A 63 7.74 -8.89 4.51
CA GLU A 63 7.61 -9.28 3.09
C GLU A 63 8.04 -10.73 2.80
N ASP A 64 8.95 -11.28 3.60
CA ASP A 64 9.35 -12.70 3.52
C ASP A 64 8.39 -13.64 4.25
N SER A 65 7.30 -13.13 4.84
CA SER A 65 6.32 -13.91 5.61
C SER A 65 4.96 -14.01 4.91
N GLU A 66 4.61 -15.24 4.50
CA GLU A 66 3.37 -15.63 3.80
C GLU A 66 2.05 -15.22 4.50
N LEU A 67 2.14 -14.84 5.77
CA LEU A 67 1.03 -14.39 6.60
C LEU A 67 0.65 -12.93 6.33
N THR A 68 1.56 -12.15 5.74
CA THR A 68 1.34 -10.74 5.45
C THR A 68 0.93 -10.53 3.99
N ASN A 69 0.20 -9.44 3.74
CA ASN A 69 -0.16 -9.01 2.39
C ASN A 69 0.93 -8.08 1.82
N ALA A 70 2.18 -8.52 1.79
CA ALA A 70 3.31 -7.81 1.18
C ALA A 70 4.39 -8.81 0.78
N GLY A 71 5.10 -8.58 -0.34
CA GLY A 71 6.11 -9.53 -0.83
C GLY A 71 5.53 -10.92 -1.10
N TYR A 72 6.12 -11.97 -0.52
CA TYR A 72 5.66 -13.35 -0.62
C TYR A 72 4.38 -13.57 0.19
N GLY A 73 3.33 -14.11 -0.46
CA GLY A 73 2.00 -14.27 0.15
C GLY A 73 1.04 -13.11 -0.10
N SER A 74 1.48 -12.07 -0.82
CA SER A 74 0.64 -10.98 -1.33
C SER A 74 -0.65 -11.48 -2.00
N ASN A 75 -1.72 -10.69 -1.84
CA ASN A 75 -2.95 -10.87 -2.58
C ASN A 75 -2.72 -10.79 -4.10
N LEU A 76 -3.36 -11.70 -4.84
CA LEU A 76 -3.22 -11.80 -6.30
C LEU A 76 -4.14 -10.81 -7.03
N THR A 77 -3.76 -10.37 -8.23
CA THR A 77 -4.59 -9.57 -9.15
C THR A 77 -5.75 -10.40 -9.72
N ILE A 78 -6.66 -9.76 -10.46
CA ILE A 78 -7.74 -10.46 -11.19
C ILE A 78 -7.22 -11.56 -12.13
N ASP A 79 -6.00 -11.40 -12.65
CA ASP A 79 -5.32 -12.36 -13.52
C ASP A 79 -4.55 -13.46 -12.77
N GLY A 80 -4.51 -13.41 -11.43
CA GLY A 80 -3.82 -14.39 -10.58
C GLY A 80 -2.32 -14.12 -10.35
N ASN A 81 -1.82 -12.92 -10.65
CA ASN A 81 -0.40 -12.54 -10.49
C ASN A 81 -0.17 -11.71 -9.22
N VAL A 82 1.06 -11.64 -8.71
CA VAL A 82 1.45 -10.70 -7.64
C VAL A 82 1.92 -9.38 -8.25
N GLU A 83 1.39 -8.26 -7.75
CA GLU A 83 1.89 -6.90 -8.01
C GLU A 83 1.94 -6.14 -6.68
N CYS A 84 3.09 -5.62 -6.29
CA CYS A 84 3.29 -4.94 -5.00
C CYS A 84 3.46 -3.42 -5.13
N ASP A 85 3.20 -2.73 -4.03
CA ASP A 85 3.30 -1.29 -3.84
C ASP A 85 4.15 -1.03 -2.58
N ALA A 86 5.23 -0.24 -2.67
CA ALA A 86 6.13 0.03 -1.53
C ALA A 86 6.80 1.41 -1.60
N THR A 87 7.08 2.00 -0.43
CA THR A 87 7.70 3.33 -0.26
C THR A 87 8.61 3.31 0.96
N ILE A 88 9.76 3.98 0.87
CA ILE A 88 10.60 4.30 2.02
C ILE A 88 10.97 5.78 2.01
N VAL A 89 11.04 6.40 3.19
CA VAL A 89 11.28 7.83 3.40
C VAL A 89 12.32 8.02 4.51
N ASP A 90 13.31 8.88 4.26
CA ASP A 90 14.40 9.16 5.19
C ASP A 90 14.17 10.37 6.11
N HIS A 91 15.15 10.62 6.98
CA HIS A 91 15.17 11.70 7.97
C HIS A 91 15.28 13.12 7.37
N LEU A 92 15.46 13.23 6.06
CA LEU A 92 15.44 14.49 5.30
C LEU A 92 14.13 14.64 4.51
N GLY A 93 13.17 13.73 4.67
CA GLY A 93 11.92 13.67 3.91
C GLY A 93 12.09 13.20 2.47
N ARG A 94 13.29 12.72 2.08
CA ARG A 94 13.54 12.19 0.74
C ARG A 94 12.94 10.79 0.64
N SER A 95 12.43 10.46 -0.53
CA SER A 95 11.66 9.23 -0.75
C SER A 95 12.14 8.44 -1.96
N GLY A 96 11.91 7.14 -1.90
CA GLY A 96 11.93 6.22 -3.03
C GLY A 96 10.71 5.30 -2.97
N ALA A 97 10.11 5.00 -4.11
CA ALA A 97 8.88 4.21 -4.18
C ALA A 97 8.83 3.30 -5.42
N ALA A 98 8.09 2.20 -5.31
CA ALA A 98 7.77 1.27 -6.39
C ALA A 98 6.28 0.93 -6.35
N GLY A 99 5.61 0.87 -7.51
CA GLY A 99 4.15 0.63 -7.59
C GLY A 99 3.75 -0.36 -8.67
N ALA A 100 2.76 -1.20 -8.37
CA ALA A 100 2.35 -2.35 -9.19
C ALA A 100 3.53 -3.20 -9.72
N VAL A 101 4.61 -3.36 -8.93
CA VAL A 101 5.81 -4.09 -9.34
C VAL A 101 5.62 -5.60 -9.15
N ALA A 102 5.90 -6.38 -10.19
CA ALA A 102 5.86 -7.84 -10.14
C ALA A 102 7.27 -8.42 -9.96
N GLN A 103 7.37 -9.72 -9.63
CA GLN A 103 8.62 -10.53 -9.64
C GLN A 103 9.75 -10.12 -8.68
N VAL A 104 9.87 -8.86 -8.25
CA VAL A 104 10.88 -8.41 -7.29
C VAL A 104 10.60 -9.01 -5.91
N LYS A 105 11.56 -9.77 -5.35
CA LYS A 105 11.39 -10.49 -4.07
C LYS A 105 10.98 -9.57 -2.92
N ASN A 106 11.65 -8.43 -2.78
CA ASN A 106 11.47 -7.48 -1.68
C ASN A 106 11.21 -6.06 -2.21
N PRO A 107 9.94 -5.67 -2.45
CA PRO A 107 9.55 -4.34 -2.91
C PRO A 107 10.14 -3.18 -2.10
N ILE A 108 10.29 -3.31 -0.78
CA ILE A 108 10.90 -2.25 0.05
C ILE A 108 12.36 -1.97 -0.31
N SER A 109 13.15 -2.98 -0.68
CA SER A 109 14.54 -2.78 -1.10
C SER A 109 14.64 -2.17 -2.50
N LEU A 110 13.64 -2.37 -3.38
CA LEU A 110 13.53 -1.59 -4.61
C LEU A 110 13.23 -0.11 -4.31
N ALA A 111 12.27 0.16 -3.41
CA ALA A 111 12.00 1.53 -2.94
C ALA A 111 13.25 2.20 -2.33
N ARG A 112 14.04 1.46 -1.54
CA ARG A 112 15.35 1.90 -1.02
C ARG A 112 16.36 2.21 -2.12
N VAL A 113 16.55 1.30 -3.07
CA VAL A 113 17.51 1.47 -4.16
C VAL A 113 17.14 2.65 -5.06
N ILE A 114 15.84 2.92 -5.24
CA ILE A 114 15.34 4.12 -5.93
C ILE A 114 15.69 5.40 -5.14
N LEU A 115 15.58 5.42 -3.80
CA LEU A 115 16.02 6.55 -2.95
C LEU A 115 17.54 6.78 -3.02
N GLU A 116 18.34 5.72 -3.09
CA GLU A 116 19.80 5.84 -3.23
C GLU A 116 20.23 6.21 -4.66
N ALA A 117 19.45 5.83 -5.68
CA ALA A 117 19.59 6.33 -7.04
C ALA A 117 19.18 7.81 -7.15
N SER A 118 18.10 8.23 -6.49
CA SER A 118 17.64 9.63 -6.54
C SER A 118 18.61 10.62 -5.89
N SER A 119 19.46 10.12 -4.98
CA SER A 119 20.54 10.87 -4.35
C SER A 119 21.81 11.03 -5.22
N ARG A 120 21.91 10.34 -6.37
CA ARG A 120 23.10 10.34 -7.25
C ARG A 120 22.84 11.21 -8.50
N PRO A 121 23.67 12.22 -8.81
CA PRO A 121 23.46 13.08 -9.97
C PRO A 121 23.69 12.30 -11.27
N LEU A 122 22.78 12.43 -12.24
CA LEU A 122 22.91 11.80 -13.55
C LEU A 122 23.61 12.71 -14.56
N THR A 123 24.22 12.08 -15.57
CA THR A 123 24.81 12.76 -16.72
C THR A 123 23.79 13.67 -17.43
N CYS A 124 24.29 14.79 -17.96
CA CYS A 124 23.50 15.84 -18.62
C CYS A 124 22.46 16.53 -17.72
N HIS A 125 22.73 16.63 -16.41
CA HIS A 125 21.84 17.25 -15.41
C HIS A 125 20.42 16.65 -15.37
N ARG A 126 20.26 15.38 -15.76
CA ARG A 126 18.99 14.69 -15.67
C ARG A 126 18.60 14.48 -14.20
N VAL A 127 17.33 14.69 -13.88
CA VAL A 127 16.78 14.37 -12.57
C VAL A 127 16.57 12.85 -12.50
N PRO A 128 17.16 12.15 -11.51
CA PRO A 128 16.91 10.71 -11.32
C PRO A 128 15.48 10.46 -10.80
N PRO A 129 14.89 9.27 -11.08
CA PRO A 129 13.55 8.93 -10.61
C PRO A 129 13.53 8.72 -9.09
N ASN A 130 12.42 9.13 -8.46
CA ASN A 130 12.08 8.79 -7.06
C ASN A 130 10.90 7.81 -6.96
N PHE A 131 10.21 7.53 -8.07
CA PHE A 131 9.09 6.59 -8.15
C PHE A 131 9.13 5.88 -9.52
N LEU A 132 9.05 4.54 -9.51
CA LEU A 132 8.95 3.71 -10.72
C LEU A 132 7.76 2.75 -10.58
N VAL A 133 7.19 2.31 -11.71
CA VAL A 133 6.03 1.40 -11.70
C VAL A 133 6.15 0.25 -12.71
N GLY A 134 5.49 -0.87 -12.39
CA GLY A 134 5.29 -2.00 -13.31
C GLY A 134 6.58 -2.66 -13.81
N ASP A 135 6.54 -3.07 -15.08
CA ASP A 135 7.62 -3.84 -15.72
C ASP A 135 8.95 -3.04 -15.71
N GLY A 136 8.92 -1.73 -15.98
CA GLY A 136 10.12 -0.87 -15.93
C GLY A 136 10.71 -0.66 -14.53
N ALA A 137 9.92 -0.85 -13.45
CA ALA A 137 10.45 -0.91 -12.09
C ALA A 137 11.14 -2.25 -11.80
N THR A 138 10.69 -3.32 -12.48
CA THR A 138 11.27 -4.67 -12.41
C THR A 138 12.60 -4.71 -13.17
N ASP A 139 12.66 -4.09 -14.35
CA ASP A 139 13.90 -3.92 -15.12
C ASP A 139 14.94 -3.12 -14.32
N PHE A 140 14.54 -2.00 -13.71
CA PHE A 140 15.44 -1.22 -12.84
C PHE A 140 15.91 -2.01 -11.60
N ALA A 141 15.06 -2.86 -11.02
CA ALA A 141 15.46 -3.76 -9.94
C ALA A 141 16.57 -4.72 -10.39
N PHE A 142 16.44 -5.31 -11.58
CA PHE A 142 17.45 -6.18 -12.17
C PHE A 142 18.75 -5.43 -12.49
N GLU A 143 18.67 -4.22 -13.07
CA GLU A 143 19.84 -3.37 -13.36
C GLU A 143 20.64 -3.00 -12.10
N GLN A 144 19.97 -2.80 -10.97
CA GLN A 144 20.62 -2.50 -9.69
C GLN A 144 20.98 -3.78 -8.88
N GLY A 145 20.79 -4.98 -9.44
CA GLY A 145 21.23 -6.25 -8.86
C GLY A 145 20.30 -6.84 -7.79
N LEU A 146 19.03 -6.41 -7.72
CA LEU A 146 18.03 -7.00 -6.82
C LEU A 146 17.52 -8.35 -7.36
N VAL A 147 17.00 -9.18 -6.45
CA VAL A 147 16.48 -10.51 -6.79
C VAL A 147 15.12 -10.40 -7.48
N VAL A 148 15.12 -10.59 -8.79
CA VAL A 148 13.91 -10.81 -9.61
C VAL A 148 13.67 -12.31 -9.72
N LEU A 149 12.44 -12.74 -9.42
CA LEU A 149 11.99 -14.13 -9.35
C LEU A 149 11.06 -14.49 -10.53
N PRO A 150 10.81 -15.78 -10.79
CA PRO A 150 9.71 -16.20 -11.67
C PRO A 150 8.34 -15.65 -11.22
N PRO A 151 7.37 -15.42 -12.13
CA PRO A 151 6.07 -14.82 -11.79
C PRO A 151 5.26 -15.55 -10.72
N ASP A 152 5.42 -16.87 -10.61
CA ASP A 152 4.73 -17.74 -9.66
C ASP A 152 5.42 -17.85 -8.29
N ALA A 153 6.70 -17.47 -8.18
CA ALA A 153 7.49 -17.66 -6.96
C ALA A 153 7.07 -16.76 -5.77
N LEU A 154 6.32 -15.68 -6.01
CA LEU A 154 5.74 -14.83 -4.96
C LEU A 154 4.35 -15.32 -4.47
N ILE A 155 3.77 -16.32 -5.15
CA ILE A 155 2.43 -16.84 -4.85
C ILE A 155 2.53 -17.94 -3.79
N SER A 156 2.09 -17.65 -2.56
CA SER A 156 1.91 -18.71 -1.56
C SER A 156 0.69 -19.58 -1.90
N ARG A 157 0.62 -20.78 -1.33
CA ARG A 157 -0.55 -21.65 -1.47
C ARG A 157 -1.80 -20.95 -0.92
N GLU A 158 -1.65 -20.28 0.21
CA GLU A 158 -2.69 -19.62 0.98
C GLU A 158 -3.28 -18.41 0.23
N SER A 159 -2.44 -17.61 -0.45
CA SER A 159 -2.94 -16.49 -1.27
C SER A 159 -3.64 -17.00 -2.55
N LYS A 160 -3.17 -18.11 -3.12
CA LYS A 160 -3.82 -18.79 -4.26
C LYS A 160 -5.15 -19.43 -3.90
N GLU A 161 -5.26 -20.08 -2.74
CA GLU A 161 -6.50 -20.65 -2.22
C GLU A 161 -7.52 -19.55 -1.82
N ARG A 162 -7.05 -18.41 -1.30
CA ARG A 162 -7.88 -17.21 -1.07
C ARG A 162 -8.42 -16.66 -2.40
N TRP A 163 -7.57 -16.56 -3.43
CA TRP A 163 -7.93 -16.06 -4.76
C TRP A 163 -8.94 -16.97 -5.49
N HIS A 164 -8.77 -18.30 -5.46
CA HIS A 164 -9.75 -19.23 -6.01
C HIS A 164 -11.15 -19.05 -5.39
N ARG A 165 -11.23 -18.94 -4.06
CA ARG A 165 -12.50 -18.76 -3.34
C ARG A 165 -13.15 -17.41 -3.67
N TRP A 166 -12.35 -16.36 -3.75
CA TRP A 166 -12.82 -15.04 -4.18
C TRP A 166 -13.38 -15.05 -5.62
N LEU A 167 -12.79 -15.83 -6.54
CA LEU A 167 -13.34 -16.02 -7.89
C LEU A 167 -14.68 -16.78 -7.88
N ASP A 168 -14.87 -17.75 -6.99
CA ASP A 168 -16.16 -18.43 -6.82
C ASP A 168 -17.23 -17.53 -6.20
N ASP A 169 -16.86 -16.65 -5.26
CA ASP A 169 -17.73 -15.61 -4.74
C ASP A 169 -18.11 -14.59 -5.82
N LEU A 170 -17.17 -14.14 -6.66
CA LEU A 170 -17.47 -13.29 -7.83
C LEU A 170 -18.45 -13.97 -8.79
N ARG A 171 -18.16 -15.21 -9.22
CA ARG A 171 -19.05 -15.99 -10.10
C ARG A 171 -20.46 -16.09 -9.51
N SER A 172 -20.54 -16.35 -8.21
CA SER A 172 -21.79 -16.43 -7.45
C SER A 172 -22.53 -15.09 -7.37
N ALA A 173 -21.80 -13.98 -7.18
CA ALA A 173 -22.36 -12.63 -7.13
C ALA A 173 -22.86 -12.16 -8.51
N GLU A 174 -22.10 -12.40 -9.58
CA GLU A 174 -22.50 -12.11 -10.96
C GLU A 174 -23.77 -12.87 -11.36
N LEU A 175 -23.86 -14.15 -11.04
CA LEU A 175 -25.05 -14.97 -11.34
C LEU A 175 -26.27 -14.42 -10.60
N LYS A 176 -26.14 -14.10 -9.30
CA LYS A 176 -27.20 -13.45 -8.51
C LYS A 176 -27.60 -12.10 -9.12
N GLY A 177 -26.64 -11.27 -9.54
CA GLY A 177 -26.89 -9.98 -10.20
C GLY A 177 -27.66 -10.12 -11.50
N LYS A 178 -27.22 -11.02 -12.40
CA LYS A 178 -27.88 -11.33 -13.69
C LYS A 178 -29.30 -11.86 -13.47
N SER A 179 -29.51 -12.73 -12.49
CA SER A 179 -30.85 -13.20 -12.11
C SER A 179 -31.76 -12.09 -11.56
N GLN A 180 -31.23 -11.18 -10.73
CA GLN A 180 -31.99 -10.04 -10.22
C GLN A 180 -32.33 -9.02 -11.32
N GLU A 181 -31.42 -8.76 -12.25
CA GLU A 181 -31.66 -7.90 -13.41
C GLU A 181 -32.71 -8.51 -14.35
N GLN A 182 -32.60 -9.80 -14.66
CA GLN A 182 -33.59 -10.50 -15.47
C GLN A 182 -34.97 -10.56 -14.80
N ALA A 183 -35.03 -10.73 -13.47
CA ALA A 183 -36.27 -10.62 -12.70
C ALA A 183 -36.87 -9.19 -12.77
N ARG A 184 -36.04 -8.15 -12.65
CA ARG A 184 -36.47 -6.74 -12.82
C ARG A 184 -36.99 -6.46 -14.23
N LEU A 185 -36.36 -6.99 -15.27
CA LEU A 185 -36.81 -6.88 -16.67
C LEU A 185 -38.16 -7.58 -16.88
N ASN A 186 -38.29 -8.83 -16.43
CA ASN A 186 -39.56 -9.58 -16.50
C ASN A 186 -40.70 -8.85 -15.75
N PHE A 187 -40.43 -8.32 -14.56
CA PHE A 187 -41.41 -7.54 -13.79
C PHE A 187 -41.79 -6.21 -14.47
N ARG A 188 -40.87 -5.62 -15.24
CA ARG A 188 -41.10 -4.41 -16.04
C ARG A 188 -41.93 -4.68 -17.30
N GLU A 189 -41.78 -5.84 -17.94
CA GLU A 189 -42.70 -6.29 -19.00
C GLU A 189 -44.10 -6.57 -18.44
N PHE A 190 -44.22 -7.28 -17.31
CA PHE A 190 -45.51 -7.53 -16.65
C PHE A 190 -46.25 -6.25 -16.22
N ARG A 191 -45.53 -5.14 -15.96
CA ARG A 191 -46.12 -3.82 -15.68
C ARG A 191 -46.36 -2.96 -16.93
N SER A 192 -46.24 -3.50 -18.15
CA SER A 192 -46.53 -2.76 -19.39
C SER A 192 -47.64 -3.36 -20.30
N PRO A 193 -48.90 -3.48 -19.84
CA PRO A 193 -50.01 -3.91 -20.72
C PRO A 193 -50.36 -2.91 -21.86
N PHE A 194 -49.84 -1.68 -21.82
CA PHE A 194 -50.34 -0.56 -22.63
C PHE A 194 -49.35 0.03 -23.64
N VAL A 195 -48.08 -0.39 -23.68
CA VAL A 195 -47.16 0.03 -24.75
C VAL A 195 -47.36 -0.85 -25.98
N ARG A 196 -48.29 -0.45 -26.86
CA ARG A 196 -48.47 -1.08 -28.18
C ARG A 196 -47.17 -0.92 -28.98
N ARG A 197 -46.48 -2.03 -29.27
CA ARG A 197 -45.43 -2.05 -30.30
C ARG A 197 -46.07 -1.67 -31.66
N PRO A 198 -45.43 -0.84 -32.51
CA PRO A 198 -45.95 -0.56 -33.84
C PRO A 198 -46.10 -1.84 -34.66
N MET A 199 -47.28 -2.08 -35.24
CA MET A 199 -47.45 -3.15 -36.21
C MET A 199 -46.75 -2.77 -37.51
N VAL A 200 -45.69 -3.51 -37.87
CA VAL A 200 -45.10 -3.43 -39.20
C VAL A 200 -46.09 -4.02 -40.20
N SER A 201 -46.58 -3.19 -41.13
CA SER A 201 -47.51 -3.64 -42.17
C SER A 201 -46.86 -4.70 -43.06
N ARG A 202 -47.39 -5.92 -43.03
CA ARG A 202 -47.05 -6.96 -44.01
C ARG A 202 -47.84 -6.74 -45.30
N HIS A 203 -47.33 -5.88 -46.18
CA HIS A 203 -47.80 -5.88 -47.56
C HIS A 203 -47.27 -7.12 -48.29
N SER A 204 -48.19 -7.98 -48.73
CA SER A 204 -47.90 -9.10 -49.64
C SER A 204 -47.39 -8.56 -50.98
N GLY A 205 -46.19 -8.95 -51.39
CA GLY A 205 -45.52 -8.42 -52.58
C GLY A 205 -45.76 -9.22 -53.86
N ILE A 206 -45.25 -8.68 -54.96
CA ILE A 206 -45.00 -9.37 -56.24
C ILE A 206 -43.56 -9.01 -56.66
N PRO A 207 -42.71 -9.98 -57.07
CA PRO A 207 -41.32 -9.71 -57.45
C PRO A 207 -41.20 -9.28 -58.93
N ILE A 208 -40.13 -8.54 -59.24
CA ILE A 208 -39.64 -8.33 -60.62
C ILE A 208 -38.13 -8.61 -60.63
N ASN A 209 -37.68 -9.38 -61.63
CA ASN A 209 -36.30 -9.81 -61.76
C ASN A 209 -35.38 -8.77 -62.43
N SER A 210 -34.09 -8.95 -62.16
CA SER A 210 -32.89 -8.65 -62.97
C SER A 210 -33.09 -8.49 -64.50
N PRO A 211 -32.22 -7.73 -65.23
CA PRO A 211 -30.75 -7.86 -65.10
C PRO A 211 -29.82 -6.64 -65.34
N THR A 212 -28.56 -6.80 -64.92
CA THR A 212 -27.35 -6.11 -65.43
C THR A 212 -26.90 -6.72 -66.77
N PRO A 213 -26.24 -6.02 -67.73
CA PRO A 213 -24.82 -5.62 -67.55
C PRO A 213 -24.20 -4.47 -68.41
N ARG A 214 -23.11 -3.87 -67.88
CA ARG A 214 -21.80 -3.49 -68.53
C ARG A 214 -21.66 -2.52 -69.75
N LEU A 215 -20.47 -1.87 -69.79
CA LEU A 215 -19.80 -1.12 -70.91
C LEU A 215 -20.46 0.21 -71.30
N HIS A 216 -19.83 1.25 -71.89
CA HIS A 216 -18.49 1.60 -72.46
C HIS A 216 -18.32 3.15 -72.29
N ASP A 217 -17.16 3.85 -72.35
CA ASP A 217 -15.71 3.56 -72.23
C ASP A 217 -14.92 4.91 -72.10
N ASN A 218 -13.59 4.94 -72.35
CA ASN A 218 -12.63 6.08 -72.31
C ASN A 218 -12.18 6.51 -70.89
N GLY A 219 -10.89 6.71 -70.54
CA GLY A 219 -9.63 6.70 -71.31
C GLY A 219 -9.08 8.12 -71.57
N ALA A 220 -7.79 8.44 -71.40
CA ALA A 220 -6.62 7.71 -70.86
C ALA A 220 -5.45 8.69 -70.57
N LEU A 221 -4.37 8.24 -69.89
CA LEU A 221 -3.05 8.91 -69.75
C LEU A 221 -3.03 10.24 -68.92
N SER A 222 -1.93 10.73 -68.33
CA SER A 222 -0.63 10.13 -67.93
C SER A 222 0.17 11.07 -66.99
N ALA A 223 0.87 10.50 -66.00
CA ALA A 223 2.14 10.93 -65.37
C ALA A 223 2.37 12.37 -64.80
N SER A 224 3.12 12.43 -63.69
CA SER A 224 3.76 13.62 -63.04
C SER A 224 2.82 14.74 -62.51
N GLY A 225 3.16 15.45 -61.43
CA GLY A 225 4.29 15.31 -60.50
C GLY A 225 4.30 16.37 -59.37
N ASP A 226 5.18 16.16 -58.39
CA ASP A 226 5.64 17.10 -57.33
C ASP A 226 4.65 17.65 -56.26
N LEU A 227 5.27 18.24 -55.23
CA LEU A 227 4.69 18.63 -53.93
C LEU A 227 4.45 20.15 -53.81
N MET A 228 3.50 20.57 -52.98
CA MET A 228 3.60 21.86 -52.25
C MET A 228 2.71 21.90 -50.99
N ALA A 229 3.02 22.85 -50.09
CA ALA A 229 2.40 23.04 -48.77
C ALA A 229 1.23 24.05 -48.78
N PRO A 230 0.33 24.07 -47.77
CA PRO A 230 -0.76 25.03 -47.67
C PRO A 230 -0.29 26.46 -47.27
N PRO A 231 -1.03 27.52 -47.65
CA PRO A 231 -0.58 28.91 -47.54
C PRO A 231 -0.95 29.60 -46.21
N THR A 232 -0.29 30.74 -45.97
CA THR A 232 -0.58 31.73 -44.91
C THR A 232 -1.26 32.97 -45.48
N GLU A 233 -2.24 33.54 -44.77
CA GLU A 233 -2.64 34.96 -44.89
C GLU A 233 -2.84 35.61 -43.50
N SER A 234 -2.94 36.95 -43.44
CA SER A 234 -2.61 37.73 -42.23
C SER A 234 -3.20 39.16 -42.19
N VAL A 235 -2.93 39.91 -41.09
CA VAL A 235 -3.22 41.36 -40.84
C VAL A 235 -4.70 41.68 -40.49
N ALA A 236 -5.08 42.57 -39.54
CA ALA A 236 -4.43 43.47 -38.55
C ALA A 236 -5.11 43.26 -37.15
N GLY A 237 -4.60 43.66 -35.96
CA GLY A 237 -4.06 44.95 -35.46
C GLY A 237 -5.15 45.70 -34.65
N ARG A 238 -4.99 46.17 -33.41
CA ARG A 238 -3.89 46.92 -32.74
C ARG A 238 -3.89 46.75 -31.19
N GLN A 239 -2.75 47.09 -30.53
CA GLN A 239 -2.57 47.74 -29.20
C GLN A 239 -3.39 47.21 -27.99
N GLY A 240 -2.85 46.83 -26.82
CA GLY A 240 -1.47 46.82 -26.25
C GLY A 240 -1.54 46.16 -24.83
N THR A 241 -0.68 46.37 -23.82
CA THR A 241 0.55 47.18 -23.62
C THR A 241 1.43 46.59 -22.49
N SER A 242 2.73 46.95 -22.47
CA SER A 242 3.65 47.00 -21.29
C SER A 242 3.78 45.80 -20.32
N ALA A 243 4.94 45.13 -20.39
CA ALA A 243 5.63 44.53 -19.24
C ALA A 243 7.10 45.01 -19.23
N PRO A 244 7.74 45.24 -18.07
CA PRO A 244 9.10 45.76 -18.00
C PRO A 244 10.17 44.66 -18.09
N ASN A 245 11.25 44.95 -18.81
CA ASN A 245 12.47 44.15 -18.91
C ASN A 245 13.63 44.97 -18.30
N ASN A 246 14.64 44.33 -17.68
CA ASN A 246 16.00 44.86 -17.35
C ASN A 246 16.74 43.88 -16.40
N LEU A 247 18.07 43.66 -16.40
CA LEU A 247 19.18 44.08 -17.28
C LEU A 247 20.44 43.18 -17.12
N LYS A 248 21.21 43.07 -18.22
CA LYS A 248 22.69 42.90 -18.35
C LYS A 248 23.44 41.65 -17.81
N ARG A 249 24.28 41.11 -18.72
CA ARG A 249 25.54 40.39 -18.44
C ARG A 249 26.70 41.36 -18.17
N GLN A 250 27.78 40.85 -17.56
CA GLN A 250 29.18 41.26 -17.82
C GLN A 250 30.06 40.01 -18.07
N HIS A 251 31.35 40.17 -18.34
CA HIS A 251 32.25 39.18 -18.97
C HIS A 251 33.69 39.24 -18.41
N HIS A 252 34.52 38.24 -18.77
CA HIS A 252 35.97 38.08 -18.51
C HIS A 252 36.35 37.65 -17.07
N GLU A 253 37.44 36.90 -16.81
CA GLU A 253 38.56 36.47 -17.69
C GLU A 253 39.12 35.04 -17.36
N ALA A 254 40.17 34.60 -18.07
CA ALA A 254 40.87 33.30 -17.93
C ALA A 254 42.07 33.40 -16.92
N ASN A 255 42.98 32.43 -16.67
CA ASN A 255 43.50 31.29 -17.47
C ASN A 255 44.05 30.13 -16.55
N PRO A 256 45.08 29.26 -16.86
CA PRO A 256 44.92 27.80 -16.68
C PRO A 256 46.03 27.09 -15.87
N ASP A 257 45.98 25.74 -15.82
CA ASP A 257 47.07 24.72 -15.75
C ASP A 257 46.47 23.40 -15.17
N GLY A 258 46.91 22.16 -15.48
CA GLY A 258 47.87 21.63 -16.46
C GLY A 258 47.87 20.07 -16.41
N ASP A 259 48.08 19.39 -17.54
CA ASP A 259 47.77 17.95 -17.74
C ASP A 259 48.63 16.92 -16.97
N THR A 260 48.12 15.67 -16.83
CA THR A 260 48.78 14.48 -17.41
C THR A 260 47.92 13.19 -17.43
N TYR A 261 48.20 12.31 -18.41
CA TYR A 261 47.56 10.99 -18.63
C TYR A 261 48.39 9.84 -18.05
N GLY A 262 47.78 8.65 -17.88
CA GLY A 262 48.50 7.40 -17.60
C GLY A 262 47.65 6.13 -17.76
N ASP A 263 47.99 5.29 -18.75
CA ASP A 263 47.37 3.97 -18.98
C ASP A 263 47.95 2.88 -18.06
N GLY A 264 47.15 1.84 -17.77
CA GLY A 264 47.65 0.61 -17.12
C GLY A 264 46.56 -0.31 -16.57
N ALA A 265 46.32 -1.45 -17.26
CA ALA A 265 45.46 -2.54 -16.80
C ALA A 265 46.30 -3.77 -16.37
N PRO A 266 45.68 -4.91 -16.03
CA PRO A 266 44.95 -5.15 -14.78
C PRO A 266 45.65 -6.23 -13.92
N CYS A 267 45.24 -6.39 -12.65
CA CYS A 267 45.68 -7.53 -11.83
C CYS A 267 44.50 -8.33 -11.26
N THR A 268 44.48 -9.62 -11.53
CA THR A 268 43.51 -10.59 -10.99
C THR A 268 44.14 -11.42 -9.90
N GLU A 269 43.41 -11.71 -8.82
CA GLU A 269 43.48 -13.05 -8.24
C GLU A 269 42.20 -13.46 -7.51
N LYS A 270 41.81 -14.73 -7.66
CA LYS A 270 40.71 -15.35 -6.92
C LYS A 270 41.29 -16.12 -5.75
N ARG A 271 40.77 -15.94 -4.53
CA ARG A 271 41.17 -16.78 -3.38
C ARG A 271 40.03 -17.69 -2.94
N ILE A 272 40.19 -18.97 -3.22
CA ILE A 272 39.34 -20.06 -2.72
C ILE A 272 39.80 -20.40 -1.30
N ILE A 273 38.86 -20.55 -0.36
CA ILE A 273 39.08 -21.20 0.94
C ILE A 273 37.92 -22.18 1.18
N THR A 274 38.24 -23.38 1.64
CA THR A 274 37.32 -24.49 1.87
C THR A 274 36.63 -24.40 3.23
N PRO A 275 35.40 -24.96 3.39
CA PRO A 275 34.81 -25.16 4.71
C PRO A 275 35.63 -26.16 5.54
N ARG A 276 35.42 -26.16 6.86
CA ARG A 276 35.82 -27.22 7.79
C ARG A 276 34.60 -27.73 8.54
N ASP A 277 34.48 -29.04 8.66
CA ASP A 277 33.43 -29.71 9.41
C ASP A 277 33.62 -29.53 10.93
N HIS A 278 32.51 -29.58 11.66
CA HIS A 278 32.50 -29.97 13.07
C HIS A 278 31.18 -30.69 13.39
N ASP A 279 31.21 -32.02 13.31
CA ASP A 279 30.20 -32.91 13.89
C ASP A 279 30.19 -32.80 15.42
N LEU A 280 29.00 -32.74 16.03
CA LEU A 280 28.76 -33.18 17.41
C LEU A 280 27.38 -33.83 17.52
N ARG A 281 27.35 -35.09 18.00
CA ARG A 281 26.13 -35.86 18.32
C ARG A 281 26.21 -36.42 19.73
N PHE A 282 25.13 -36.31 20.51
CA PHE A 282 24.59 -37.23 21.56
C PHE A 282 23.66 -36.43 22.51
N SER A 283 22.67 -36.97 23.25
CA SER A 283 21.75 -38.13 23.06
C SER A 283 20.84 -38.29 24.32
N GLY A 284 19.53 -38.54 24.16
CA GLY A 284 18.63 -39.04 25.24
C GLY A 284 18.25 -38.04 26.36
N THR A 285 17.24 -38.25 27.22
CA THR A 285 16.21 -39.31 27.41
C THR A 285 15.02 -38.65 28.16
N SER A 286 13.78 -38.54 27.65
CA SER A 286 12.69 -39.54 27.44
C SER A 286 11.77 -39.83 28.67
N SER A 287 10.53 -39.30 28.64
CA SER A 287 9.32 -39.73 29.38
C SER A 287 8.14 -38.86 28.89
N GLU A 288 7.14 -39.30 28.11
CA GLU A 288 6.07 -40.33 28.27
C GLU A 288 4.83 -39.92 29.10
N VAL A 289 3.68 -40.55 28.78
CA VAL A 289 2.34 -40.45 29.42
C VAL A 289 1.54 -39.16 29.11
N ALA A 290 0.28 -39.19 28.61
CA ALA A 290 -0.56 -40.26 28.04
C ALA A 290 -1.69 -39.68 27.13
N ASP A 291 -2.40 -40.56 26.42
CA ASP A 291 -3.55 -40.31 25.53
C ASP A 291 -4.87 -40.67 26.24
N GLU A 292 -5.97 -39.94 26.00
CA GLU A 292 -7.31 -40.38 26.41
C GLU A 292 -8.45 -39.80 25.53
N HIS A 293 -9.29 -40.69 24.99
CA HIS A 293 -10.54 -40.39 24.27
C HIS A 293 -11.77 -40.83 25.07
N PRO A 294 -12.87 -40.05 25.09
CA PRO A 294 -14.22 -40.57 25.34
C PRO A 294 -15.01 -40.80 24.03
N ARG A 295 -16.02 -41.70 24.08
CA ARG A 295 -16.83 -42.09 22.90
C ARG A 295 -18.29 -41.61 22.97
N THR A 296 -18.87 -41.37 21.78
CA THR A 296 -20.28 -41.57 21.39
C THR A 296 -21.39 -41.58 22.47
N GLY A 297 -22.32 -40.61 22.39
CA GLY A 297 -23.66 -40.66 22.98
C GLY A 297 -24.76 -40.76 21.90
N SER A 298 -25.94 -41.28 22.26
CA SER A 298 -27.01 -41.63 21.29
C SER A 298 -28.06 -40.54 21.04
N ALA A 299 -28.85 -40.71 19.99
CA ALA A 299 -29.85 -39.75 19.49
C ALA A 299 -31.24 -39.88 20.14
N THR A 300 -32.04 -38.82 20.02
CA THR A 300 -33.51 -38.87 20.09
C THR A 300 -34.12 -38.00 18.98
N LEU A 301 -34.87 -38.64 18.08
CA LEU A 301 -35.85 -37.96 17.22
C LEU A 301 -37.09 -37.60 18.04
N ASN A 302 -37.81 -36.54 17.67
CA ASN A 302 -39.20 -36.37 18.07
C ASN A 302 -40.02 -35.70 16.96
N THR A 303 -41.30 -36.04 16.85
CA THR A 303 -42.15 -35.75 15.69
C THR A 303 -43.48 -35.14 16.09
N GLY A 304 -43.94 -34.10 15.40
CA GLY A 304 -45.28 -33.51 15.56
C GLY A 304 -45.61 -32.58 14.39
N SER A 305 -46.89 -32.48 14.00
CA SER A 305 -47.27 -31.76 12.78
C SER A 305 -48.65 -31.09 12.87
N ALA A 306 -48.68 -29.80 12.47
CA ALA A 306 -49.85 -29.06 11.96
C ALA A 306 -51.03 -28.78 12.94
N PRO A 307 -52.00 -27.90 12.60
CA PRO A 307 -52.03 -26.85 11.55
C PRO A 307 -52.52 -25.45 12.00
N GLY A 308 -52.06 -24.41 11.29
CA GLY A 308 -52.95 -23.40 10.69
C GLY A 308 -53.44 -22.16 11.47
N ALA A 309 -52.94 -20.99 11.08
CA ALA A 309 -53.66 -19.70 11.14
C ALA A 309 -53.10 -18.74 10.07
N PHE A 310 -53.95 -17.92 9.43
CA PHE A 310 -53.54 -16.90 8.45
C PHE A 310 -53.43 -15.51 9.10
N ALA A 311 -52.32 -14.80 8.89
CA ALA A 311 -52.22 -13.36 9.14
C ALA A 311 -51.24 -12.69 8.17
N THR A 312 -51.67 -11.55 7.64
CA THR A 312 -51.02 -10.64 6.68
C THR A 312 -49.51 -10.39 6.83
N GLU A 313 -48.78 -10.41 5.70
CA GLU A 313 -47.40 -9.91 5.61
C GLU A 313 -47.30 -8.37 5.71
N PRO A 314 -46.24 -7.85 6.35
CA PRO A 314 -45.59 -6.61 5.99
C PRO A 314 -44.20 -6.86 5.38
N ALA A 315 -43.96 -6.31 4.19
CA ALA A 315 -42.69 -6.18 3.45
C ALA A 315 -41.47 -6.96 3.99
N THR A 316 -41.17 -8.11 3.37
CA THR A 316 -39.99 -8.93 3.69
C THR A 316 -38.70 -8.10 3.56
N GLN A 317 -38.02 -7.88 4.69
CA GLN A 317 -36.64 -7.43 4.68
C GLN A 317 -35.78 -8.48 3.96
N ILE A 318 -34.77 -8.02 3.20
CA ILE A 318 -33.75 -8.93 2.66
C ILE A 318 -33.10 -9.61 3.86
N PRO A 319 -33.06 -10.95 3.96
CA PRO A 319 -32.36 -11.60 5.06
C PRO A 319 -30.89 -11.24 4.99
N GLU A 320 -30.41 -10.51 6.01
CA GLU A 320 -28.98 -10.50 6.31
C GLU A 320 -28.61 -11.95 6.60
N THR A 321 -27.88 -12.57 5.68
CA THR A 321 -27.36 -13.92 5.89
C THR A 321 -26.33 -13.83 7.01
N THR A 322 -26.76 -14.18 8.23
CA THR A 322 -25.90 -14.25 9.42
C THR A 322 -24.60 -14.94 9.03
N PRO A 323 -23.44 -14.27 9.10
CA PRO A 323 -22.20 -14.89 8.69
C PRO A 323 -21.98 -16.16 9.52
N ALA A 324 -21.73 -17.28 8.85
CA ALA A 324 -21.04 -18.39 9.50
C ALA A 324 -19.75 -17.82 10.11
N ALA A 325 -19.40 -18.27 11.33
CA ALA A 325 -18.31 -17.68 12.10
C ALA A 325 -17.04 -17.60 11.25
N ARG A 326 -16.58 -16.36 10.99
CA ARG A 326 -15.44 -16.08 10.12
C ARG A 326 -14.14 -16.39 10.86
N ASP A 327 -13.78 -17.66 10.94
CA ASP A 327 -12.53 -18.13 11.55
C ASP A 327 -11.32 -17.97 10.57
N GLU A 328 -11.38 -16.95 9.71
CA GLU A 328 -10.39 -16.66 8.69
C GLU A 328 -10.03 -15.18 8.68
N ASP A 329 -8.75 -14.91 8.42
CA ASP A 329 -8.18 -13.57 8.39
C ASP A 329 -8.64 -12.79 7.13
N LEU A 330 -9.36 -11.68 7.33
CA LEU A 330 -9.68 -10.70 6.28
C LEU A 330 -8.68 -9.53 6.40
N ILE A 331 -7.43 -9.86 6.06
CA ILE A 331 -6.26 -8.98 6.07
C ILE A 331 -6.19 -8.24 4.73
N THR A 332 -6.47 -6.95 4.76
CA THR A 332 -6.55 -6.02 3.62
C THR A 332 -5.22 -5.34 3.29
N ASP A 333 -4.12 -5.84 3.85
CA ASP A 333 -3.31 -4.93 4.67
C ASP A 333 -1.98 -4.49 4.06
N THR A 334 -1.48 -3.40 4.64
CA THR A 334 -0.13 -2.87 4.45
C THR A 334 0.73 -3.32 5.62
N VAL A 335 1.97 -3.74 5.37
CA VAL A 335 3.00 -3.83 6.43
C VAL A 335 3.77 -2.52 6.47
N GLY A 336 4.16 -2.07 7.65
CA GLY A 336 4.82 -0.77 7.79
C GLY A 336 5.70 -0.68 9.03
N ALA A 337 6.73 0.15 8.94
CA ALA A 337 7.71 0.33 10.00
C ALA A 337 8.16 1.80 10.10
N ILE A 338 8.44 2.23 11.33
CA ILE A 338 9.08 3.51 11.65
C ILE A 338 10.20 3.24 12.63
N ALA A 339 11.39 3.80 12.36
CA ALA A 339 12.54 3.68 13.24
C ALA A 339 13.11 5.05 13.62
N VAL A 340 13.75 5.11 14.77
CA VAL A 340 14.62 6.20 15.22
C VAL A 340 15.98 5.60 15.58
N ASP A 341 17.07 6.19 15.07
CA ASP A 341 18.44 5.76 15.41
C ASP A 341 19.08 6.56 16.55
N SER A 342 20.27 6.14 16.97
CA SER A 342 21.00 6.71 18.11
C SER A 342 21.39 8.18 17.93
N ASN A 343 21.35 8.70 16.69
CA ASN A 343 21.59 10.11 16.38
C ASN A 343 20.29 10.93 16.44
N GLY A 344 19.13 10.28 16.61
CA GLY A 344 17.80 10.89 16.60
C GLY A 344 17.16 11.01 15.22
N ASN A 345 17.77 10.48 14.16
CA ASN A 345 17.17 10.47 12.83
C ASN A 345 15.94 9.55 12.82
N ILE A 346 14.83 10.01 12.26
CA ILE A 346 13.62 9.20 12.03
C ILE A 346 13.54 8.73 10.57
N ALA A 347 13.08 7.51 10.33
CA ALA A 347 12.77 7.02 8.99
C ALA A 347 11.49 6.18 9.02
N ALA A 348 10.80 6.05 7.88
CA ALA A 348 9.56 5.30 7.78
C ALA A 348 9.41 4.60 6.41
N GLY A 349 8.64 3.53 6.37
CA GLY A 349 8.36 2.79 5.14
C GLY A 349 7.11 1.92 5.23
N SER A 350 6.57 1.54 4.08
CA SER A 350 5.46 0.60 3.98
C SER A 350 5.54 -0.23 2.70
N SER A 351 4.89 -1.40 2.72
CA SER A 351 4.80 -2.33 1.58
C SER A 351 3.45 -3.06 1.60
N SER A 352 2.86 -3.34 0.44
CA SER A 352 1.60 -4.09 0.31
C SER A 352 1.43 -4.73 -1.08
N GLY A 353 0.80 -5.91 -1.13
CA GLY A 353 0.21 -6.47 -2.36
C GLY A 353 -1.09 -5.78 -2.77
N GLY A 354 -1.71 -5.00 -1.87
CA GLY A 354 -2.98 -4.32 -2.09
C GLY A 354 -4.19 -5.24 -1.95
N ILE A 355 -5.32 -4.83 -2.55
CA ILE A 355 -6.60 -5.53 -2.38
C ILE A 355 -6.69 -6.81 -3.23
N GLY A 356 -7.38 -7.81 -2.69
CA GLY A 356 -7.67 -9.08 -3.37
C GLY A 356 -8.30 -8.88 -4.75
N ALA A 357 -7.70 -9.50 -5.75
CA ALA A 357 -8.10 -9.48 -7.16
C ALA A 357 -8.30 -8.07 -7.74
N LYS A 358 -7.43 -7.13 -7.34
CA LYS A 358 -7.28 -5.83 -8.00
C LYS A 358 -7.05 -5.99 -9.51
N HIS A 359 -7.52 -5.03 -10.30
CA HIS A 359 -7.15 -4.93 -11.71
C HIS A 359 -5.62 -4.76 -11.83
N ARG A 360 -4.99 -5.38 -12.85
CA ARG A 360 -3.56 -5.21 -13.11
C ARG A 360 -3.20 -3.72 -13.20
N GLY A 361 -2.10 -3.31 -12.57
CA GLY A 361 -1.66 -1.91 -12.53
C GLY A 361 -2.37 -1.03 -11.49
N ARG A 362 -3.26 -1.57 -10.64
CA ARG A 362 -3.83 -0.82 -9.50
C ARG A 362 -2.77 -0.60 -8.43
N VAL A 363 -2.26 0.62 -8.37
CA VAL A 363 -1.35 1.14 -7.34
C VAL A 363 -2.13 1.61 -6.12
N GLY A 364 -1.75 1.17 -4.92
CA GLY A 364 -2.30 1.59 -3.63
C GLY A 364 -1.42 2.58 -2.83
N PRO A 365 -1.88 3.01 -1.63
CA PRO A 365 -1.16 3.96 -0.76
C PRO A 365 0.31 3.66 -0.50
N ALA A 366 0.68 2.38 -0.41
CA ALA A 366 2.04 1.97 -0.04
C ALA A 366 3.09 2.41 -1.07
N ALA A 367 2.72 2.73 -2.32
CA ALA A 367 3.61 3.32 -3.33
C ALA A 367 3.53 4.87 -3.41
N LEU A 368 2.65 5.50 -2.62
CA LEU A 368 2.32 6.90 -2.72
C LEU A 368 2.87 7.68 -1.51
N VAL A 369 3.97 8.39 -1.75
CA VAL A 369 4.65 9.25 -0.78
C VAL A 369 3.67 10.30 -0.22
N GLY A 370 3.65 10.48 1.10
CA GLY A 370 2.70 11.35 1.80
C GLY A 370 1.32 10.72 2.05
N ILE A 371 1.02 9.57 1.43
CA ILE A 371 -0.29 8.92 1.51
C ILE A 371 -0.23 7.64 2.36
N GLY A 372 0.62 6.67 1.98
CA GLY A 372 0.86 5.46 2.76
C GLY A 372 2.01 5.58 3.77
N THR A 373 2.95 6.50 3.53
CA THR A 373 4.11 6.77 4.40
C THR A 373 4.48 8.24 4.32
N TYR A 374 4.80 8.87 5.45
CA TYR A 374 5.30 10.23 5.49
C TYR A 374 6.31 10.46 6.63
N VAL A 375 7.23 11.40 6.42
CA VAL A 375 8.18 11.89 7.42
C VAL A 375 8.20 13.41 7.36
N ILE A 376 7.98 14.06 8.50
CA ILE A 376 8.33 15.45 8.77
C ILE A 376 9.76 15.43 9.33
N PRO A 377 10.77 15.90 8.58
CA PRO A 377 12.16 15.90 9.03
C PRO A 377 12.37 16.92 10.15
N THR A 378 13.43 16.75 10.94
CA THR A 378 13.82 17.73 11.96
C THR A 378 14.36 18.99 11.30
N ASP A 379 13.81 20.15 11.66
CA ASP A 379 14.40 21.45 11.32
C ASP A 379 15.65 21.69 12.19
N PRO A 380 16.84 21.95 11.61
CA PRO A 380 18.04 22.29 12.38
C PRO A 380 17.89 23.50 13.32
N ASN A 381 16.87 24.34 13.09
CA ASN A 381 16.57 25.54 13.89
C ASN A 381 15.51 25.31 14.98
N ASP A 382 14.84 24.15 15.02
CA ASP A 382 13.87 23.83 16.08
C ASP A 382 14.60 23.45 17.39
N PRO A 383 14.45 24.20 18.50
CA PRO A 383 15.07 23.82 19.77
C PRO A 383 14.57 22.48 20.32
N GLU A 384 13.33 22.08 20.01
CA GLU A 384 12.77 20.79 20.43
C GLU A 384 13.25 19.61 19.54
N GLN A 385 13.93 19.94 18.43
CA GLN A 385 14.44 19.01 17.41
C GLN A 385 13.37 17.99 16.97
N THR A 386 12.15 18.49 16.77
CA THR A 386 10.94 17.71 16.51
C THR A 386 10.99 17.06 15.15
N SER A 387 10.74 15.76 15.09
CA SER A 387 10.36 15.09 13.85
C SER A 387 9.20 14.12 14.10
N VAL A 388 8.39 13.91 13.07
CA VAL A 388 7.23 13.01 13.14
C VAL A 388 7.17 12.17 11.89
N ALA A 389 6.92 10.88 12.03
CA ALA A 389 6.65 10.00 10.91
C ALA A 389 5.34 9.23 11.10
N SER A 390 4.76 8.77 9.99
CA SER A 390 3.49 8.03 9.97
C SER A 390 3.44 7.01 8.84
N VAL A 391 2.75 5.90 9.08
CA VAL A 391 2.43 4.85 8.11
C VAL A 391 0.99 4.39 8.29
N THR A 392 0.34 3.90 7.22
CA THR A 392 -1.09 3.58 7.23
C THR A 392 -1.45 2.25 6.55
N SER A 393 -2.53 1.62 7.02
CA SER A 393 -3.16 0.42 6.43
C SER A 393 -4.69 0.59 6.39
N GLY A 394 -5.38 -0.13 5.50
CA GLY A 394 -6.85 -0.12 5.39
C GLY A 394 -7.35 0.16 3.96
N THR A 395 -8.52 0.78 3.83
CA THR A 395 -9.18 1.04 2.53
C THR A 395 -8.37 2.02 1.69
N GLY A 396 -7.56 1.50 0.76
CA GLY A 396 -6.52 2.27 0.07
C GLY A 396 -7.03 3.50 -0.67
N GLU A 397 -8.16 3.39 -1.36
CA GLU A 397 -8.79 4.48 -2.09
C GLU A 397 -9.20 5.65 -1.18
N HIS A 398 -9.57 5.38 0.07
CA HIS A 398 -9.90 6.40 1.07
C HIS A 398 -8.66 7.02 1.71
N ILE A 399 -7.64 6.20 1.98
CA ILE A 399 -6.32 6.64 2.46
C ILE A 399 -5.69 7.62 1.46
N THR A 400 -5.76 7.32 0.16
CA THR A 400 -5.39 8.22 -0.95
C THR A 400 -6.24 9.49 -0.97
N THR A 401 -7.56 9.35 -0.89
CA THR A 401 -8.52 10.48 -0.92
C THR A 401 -8.33 11.47 0.25
N THR A 402 -7.75 11.03 1.36
CA THR A 402 -7.59 11.82 2.60
C THR A 402 -6.13 12.19 2.91
N MET A 403 -5.19 11.81 2.03
CA MET A 403 -3.74 11.99 2.20
C MET A 403 -3.26 11.52 3.59
N ALA A 404 -3.71 10.34 4.00
CA ALA A 404 -3.84 10.03 5.42
C ALA A 404 -2.52 10.09 6.20
N ALA A 405 -1.40 9.54 5.69
CA ALA A 405 -0.13 9.58 6.40
C ALA A 405 0.33 11.03 6.68
N GLN A 406 0.37 11.89 5.66
CA GLN A 406 0.73 13.31 5.84
C GLN A 406 -0.22 14.03 6.80
N THR A 407 -1.54 13.83 6.64
CA THR A 407 -2.53 14.42 7.56
C THR A 407 -2.27 14.00 9.01
N SER A 408 -2.13 12.71 9.29
CA SER A 408 -1.84 12.18 10.63
C SER A 408 -0.55 12.73 11.23
N ALA A 409 0.52 12.79 10.44
CA ALA A 409 1.80 13.36 10.89
C ALA A 409 1.66 14.83 11.28
N LEU A 410 0.93 15.64 10.49
CA LEU A 410 0.68 17.05 10.78
C LEU A 410 -0.20 17.26 12.03
N ARG A 411 -1.13 16.33 12.34
CA ARG A 411 -1.93 16.39 13.59
C ARG A 411 -1.09 16.08 14.82
N VAL A 412 -0.21 15.08 14.73
CA VAL A 412 0.72 14.68 15.82
C VAL A 412 1.84 15.71 16.01
N TYR A 413 2.40 16.28 14.94
CA TYR A 413 3.47 17.28 15.01
C TYR A 413 3.04 18.54 15.75
N TYR A 414 1.96 19.19 15.27
CA TYR A 414 1.44 20.42 15.86
C TYR A 414 0.56 20.21 17.10
N SER A 415 0.33 18.94 17.51
CA SER A 415 -0.57 18.57 18.63
C SER A 415 -1.96 19.19 18.46
N GLN A 416 -2.59 18.99 17.30
CA GLN A 416 -3.83 19.71 16.93
C GLN A 416 -4.87 18.81 16.27
N ARG A 417 -6.15 19.09 16.55
CA ARG A 417 -7.30 18.52 15.82
C ARG A 417 -7.92 19.55 14.88
N ARG A 418 -8.49 19.08 13.78
CA ARG A 418 -9.42 19.86 12.97
C ARG A 418 -10.82 19.78 13.58
N ARG A 419 -11.49 20.92 13.71
CA ARG A 419 -12.87 21.03 14.17
C ARG A 419 -13.86 21.00 13.00
N ARG A 420 -15.15 20.80 13.31
CA ARG A 420 -16.23 20.69 12.31
C ARG A 420 -16.57 22.02 11.61
N ASP A 421 -16.17 23.14 12.19
CA ASP A 421 -16.21 24.48 11.58
C ASP A 421 -15.05 24.70 10.57
N GLY A 422 -14.03 23.83 10.59
CA GLY A 422 -12.86 23.86 9.72
C GLY A 422 -11.58 24.34 10.41
N GLU A 423 -11.70 24.95 11.60
CA GLU A 423 -10.58 25.53 12.36
C GLU A 423 -9.72 24.48 13.05
N PHE A 424 -8.54 24.90 13.51
CA PHE A 424 -7.61 24.05 14.26
C PHE A 424 -7.60 24.38 15.76
N GLU A 425 -7.52 23.33 16.57
CA GLU A 425 -7.55 23.40 18.04
C GLU A 425 -6.41 22.57 18.62
N LYS A 426 -5.59 23.18 19.49
CA LYS A 426 -4.48 22.48 20.16
C LYS A 426 -5.03 21.52 21.23
N VAL A 427 -4.59 20.27 21.17
CA VAL A 427 -5.07 19.13 21.96
C VAL A 427 -3.92 18.14 22.24
N SER A 428 -4.19 17.07 22.97
CA SER A 428 -3.25 15.94 23.07
C SER A 428 -3.07 15.21 21.73
N GLU A 429 -1.91 14.56 21.53
CA GLU A 429 -1.66 13.72 20.35
C GLU A 429 -2.68 12.58 20.20
N ASP A 430 -3.14 12.01 21.32
CA ASP A 430 -4.22 11.01 21.38
C ASP A 430 -5.56 11.55 20.85
N GLU A 431 -5.94 12.78 21.22
CA GLU A 431 -7.13 13.44 20.68
C GLU A 431 -6.95 13.86 19.23
N ALA A 432 -5.75 14.29 18.85
CA ALA A 432 -5.40 14.68 17.49
C ALA A 432 -5.52 13.48 16.53
N MET A 433 -5.02 12.31 16.93
CA MET A 433 -5.14 11.06 16.18
C MET A 433 -6.60 10.58 16.11
N LYS A 434 -7.34 10.63 17.22
CA LYS A 434 -8.76 10.29 17.23
C LYS A 434 -9.59 11.19 16.30
N ALA A 435 -9.35 12.50 16.34
CA ALA A 435 -10.05 13.47 15.51
C ALA A 435 -9.67 13.35 14.03
N MET A 436 -8.44 12.95 13.71
CA MET A 436 -8.04 12.62 12.34
C MET A 436 -8.92 11.47 11.81
N ILE A 437 -9.06 10.36 12.54
CA ILE A 437 -9.87 9.21 12.09
C ILE A 437 -11.37 9.57 12.04
N ASP A 438 -11.94 10.20 13.07
CA ASP A 438 -13.36 10.56 13.14
C ASP A 438 -13.76 11.66 12.15
N THR A 439 -13.09 12.82 12.23
CA THR A 439 -13.53 14.06 11.58
C THR A 439 -12.83 14.31 10.24
N GLU A 440 -11.64 13.77 10.00
CA GLU A 440 -10.91 13.99 8.73
C GLU A 440 -10.90 12.79 7.78
N PHE A 441 -10.89 11.56 8.29
CA PHE A 441 -11.01 10.34 7.48
C PHE A 441 -12.49 9.92 7.32
N MET A 442 -13.13 9.40 8.37
CA MET A 442 -14.55 9.03 8.34
C MET A 442 -15.46 10.23 8.11
N GLY A 443 -15.01 11.42 8.51
CA GLY A 443 -15.71 12.68 8.29
C GLY A 443 -15.76 13.11 6.82
N HIS A 444 -14.84 12.62 5.98
CA HIS A 444 -14.58 13.14 4.63
C HIS A 444 -15.75 12.88 3.65
N PRO A 445 -16.16 13.87 2.82
CA PRO A 445 -17.23 13.68 1.84
C PRO A 445 -16.99 12.52 0.88
N GLY A 446 -15.75 12.35 0.38
CA GLY A 446 -15.39 11.26 -0.53
C GLY A 446 -15.33 9.87 0.11
N VAL A 447 -15.26 9.79 1.45
CA VAL A 447 -15.37 8.52 2.20
C VAL A 447 -16.84 8.23 2.49
N LYS A 448 -17.59 9.21 3.02
CA LYS A 448 -19.04 9.09 3.31
C LYS A 448 -19.91 8.80 2.08
N ALA A 449 -19.56 9.33 0.91
CA ALA A 449 -20.27 9.10 -0.34
C ALA A 449 -19.76 7.85 -1.11
N SER A 450 -18.80 7.11 -0.54
CA SER A 450 -18.24 5.91 -1.19
C SER A 450 -19.18 4.70 -1.04
N PRO A 451 -19.28 3.82 -2.04
CA PRO A 451 -19.93 2.52 -1.88
C PRO A 451 -19.06 1.51 -1.08
N CYS A 452 -17.80 1.85 -0.80
CA CYS A 452 -16.88 1.02 -0.02
C CYS A 452 -16.85 1.48 1.45
N GLY A 453 -16.66 0.54 2.38
CA GLY A 453 -16.47 0.86 3.80
C GLY A 453 -15.12 1.54 4.08
N GLY A 454 -15.12 2.55 4.95
CA GLY A 454 -13.92 3.26 5.38
C GLY A 454 -13.23 2.56 6.54
N ALA A 455 -12.13 1.85 6.27
CA ALA A 455 -11.23 1.30 7.26
C ALA A 455 -9.87 2.00 7.21
N ILE A 456 -9.31 2.35 8.37
CA ILE A 456 -7.95 2.86 8.52
C ILE A 456 -7.33 2.37 9.82
N GLY A 457 -6.05 2.04 9.78
CA GLY A 457 -5.12 2.02 10.91
C GLY A 457 -3.93 2.93 10.63
N ILE A 458 -3.52 3.68 11.64
CA ILE A 458 -2.40 4.64 11.63
C ILE A 458 -1.41 4.21 12.70
N LEU A 459 -0.14 4.09 12.33
CA LEU A 459 0.99 4.08 13.27
C LEU A 459 1.78 5.38 13.06
N ALA A 460 2.02 6.14 14.13
CA ALA A 460 2.77 7.38 14.08
C ALA A 460 3.77 7.48 15.25
N VAL A 461 4.88 8.16 15.01
CA VAL A 461 5.94 8.36 16.01
C VAL A 461 6.37 9.81 15.98
N LYS A 462 6.42 10.45 17.16
CA LYS A 462 6.95 11.79 17.41
C LYS A 462 8.24 11.68 18.19
N ARG A 463 9.31 12.30 17.70
CA ARG A 463 10.61 12.37 18.35
C ARG A 463 10.89 13.84 18.70
N THR A 464 11.26 14.11 19.94
CA THR A 464 11.74 15.42 20.42
C THR A 464 13.01 15.22 21.27
N ILE A 465 13.54 16.29 21.85
CA ILE A 465 14.60 16.20 22.87
C ILE A 465 14.20 15.42 24.13
N ASP A 466 12.91 15.35 24.48
CA ASP A 466 12.42 14.61 25.65
C ASP A 466 12.41 13.08 25.44
N GLY A 467 12.30 12.61 24.19
CA GLY A 467 12.24 11.20 23.87
C GLY A 467 11.44 10.88 22.61
N ILE A 468 10.99 9.63 22.54
CA ILE A 468 10.28 9.06 21.38
C ILE A 468 8.90 8.59 21.82
N PHE A 469 7.86 9.15 21.23
CA PHE A 469 6.45 8.93 21.57
C PHE A 469 5.74 8.25 20.39
N PHE A 470 5.40 6.97 20.56
CA PHE A 470 4.63 6.19 19.60
C PHE A 470 3.14 6.29 19.92
N TYR A 471 2.33 6.45 18.88
CA TYR A 471 0.88 6.49 18.92
C TYR A 471 0.31 5.58 17.81
N PHE A 472 -0.80 4.91 18.07
CA PHE A 472 -1.57 4.21 17.06
C PHE A 472 -3.08 4.44 17.25
N GLY A 473 -3.81 4.37 16.14
CA GLY A 473 -5.27 4.51 16.12
C GLY A 473 -5.85 3.80 14.92
N HIS A 474 -6.97 3.11 15.10
CA HIS A 474 -7.69 2.43 14.01
C HIS A 474 -9.20 2.36 14.27
N ASN A 475 -9.96 2.19 13.19
CA ASN A 475 -11.39 1.84 13.26
C ASN A 475 -11.69 0.41 12.74
N SER A 476 -10.70 -0.27 12.14
CA SER A 476 -10.78 -1.70 11.77
C SER A 476 -11.08 -2.60 12.98
N ASP A 477 -11.55 -3.83 12.75
CA ASP A 477 -11.78 -4.82 13.81
C ASP A 477 -10.51 -5.09 14.64
N SER A 478 -9.34 -5.03 14.01
CA SER A 478 -8.05 -5.31 14.64
C SER A 478 -6.87 -4.60 13.97
N PHE A 479 -5.75 -4.49 14.69
CA PHE A 479 -4.48 -3.92 14.22
C PHE A 479 -3.32 -4.63 14.94
N ALA A 480 -2.48 -5.37 14.20
CA ALA A 480 -1.34 -6.09 14.79
C ALA A 480 -0.10 -5.20 14.82
N LEU A 481 0.44 -4.97 16.03
CA LEU A 481 1.46 -3.96 16.30
C LEU A 481 2.60 -4.53 17.15
N ALA A 482 3.82 -4.03 16.98
CA ALA A 482 4.89 -4.20 17.96
C ALA A 482 5.83 -2.98 18.04
N SER A 483 6.50 -2.85 19.20
CA SER A 483 7.54 -1.86 19.44
C SER A 483 8.74 -2.48 20.14
N MET A 484 9.94 -1.97 19.87
CA MET A 484 11.13 -2.27 20.66
C MET A 484 12.04 -1.03 20.71
N SER A 485 12.52 -0.68 21.89
CA SER A 485 13.53 0.35 22.13
C SER A 485 14.89 -0.30 22.44
N SER A 486 15.98 0.48 22.41
CA SER A 486 17.31 0.02 22.82
C SER A 486 17.32 -0.50 24.26
N GLU A 487 16.48 0.10 25.12
CA GLU A 487 16.29 -0.23 26.53
C GLU A 487 15.47 -1.50 26.78
N ASP A 488 14.83 -2.08 25.76
CA ASP A 488 14.05 -3.30 25.89
C ASP A 488 14.90 -4.56 25.70
N GLU A 489 14.66 -5.57 26.55
CA GLU A 489 15.19 -6.93 26.41
C GLU A 489 14.54 -7.68 25.24
N LYS A 490 13.25 -7.40 24.98
CA LYS A 490 12.40 -8.04 23.96
C LYS A 490 11.36 -7.06 23.43
N PRO A 491 10.82 -7.23 22.21
CA PRO A 491 9.73 -6.39 21.74
C PRO A 491 8.48 -6.53 22.61
N LEU A 492 7.68 -5.46 22.65
CA LEU A 492 6.33 -5.46 23.17
C LEU A 492 5.35 -5.50 22.00
N SER A 493 4.62 -6.60 21.86
CA SER A 493 3.63 -6.86 20.82
C SER A 493 2.20 -6.71 21.37
N VAL A 494 1.27 -6.25 20.53
CA VAL A 494 -0.15 -6.12 20.89
C VAL A 494 -1.04 -6.31 19.65
N MET A 495 -2.09 -7.12 19.80
CA MET A 495 -3.22 -7.12 18.87
C MET A 495 -4.25 -6.15 19.41
N SER A 496 -4.25 -4.92 18.89
CA SER A 496 -5.34 -3.99 19.22
C SER A 496 -6.62 -4.51 18.56
N ARG A 497 -7.74 -4.45 19.29
CA ARG A 497 -9.05 -4.93 18.82
C ARG A 497 -10.13 -3.92 19.14
N ASN A 498 -10.94 -3.61 18.13
CA ASN A 498 -12.12 -2.77 18.28
C ASN A 498 -13.24 -3.57 18.99
N ARG A 499 -14.06 -2.89 19.80
CA ARG A 499 -15.15 -3.52 20.57
C ARG A 499 -16.52 -3.41 19.89
N GLY A 500 -16.55 -2.90 18.65
CA GLY A 500 -17.78 -2.55 17.93
C GLY A 500 -18.29 -1.15 18.30
N ASN A 501 -19.47 -0.80 17.78
CA ASN A 501 -20.17 0.48 18.00
C ASN A 501 -19.39 1.73 17.54
N GLU A 502 -18.82 1.71 16.34
CA GLU A 502 -18.15 2.86 15.69
C GLU A 502 -16.98 3.47 16.49
N THR A 503 -16.49 2.78 17.52
CA THR A 503 -15.40 3.29 18.36
C THR A 503 -14.06 3.23 17.64
N ILE A 504 -13.21 4.23 17.90
CA ILE A 504 -11.81 4.24 17.49
C ILE A 504 -11.01 3.58 18.61
N ALA A 505 -10.28 2.53 18.28
CA ALA A 505 -9.34 1.89 19.17
C ALA A 505 -7.96 2.56 18.99
N GLN A 506 -7.33 2.96 20.09
CA GLN A 506 -6.09 3.73 20.10
C GLN A 506 -5.21 3.38 21.30
N GLY A 507 -3.93 3.75 21.21
CA GLY A 507 -2.98 3.65 22.31
C GLY A 507 -1.61 4.19 21.91
N GLY A 508 -0.63 4.06 22.80
CA GLY A 508 0.72 4.57 22.55
C GLY A 508 1.74 4.13 23.59
N ARG A 509 2.98 4.58 23.41
CA ARG A 509 4.12 4.30 24.29
C ARG A 509 5.15 5.43 24.22
N ALA A 510 5.54 5.95 25.38
CA ALA A 510 6.73 6.81 25.50
C ALA A 510 7.99 5.94 25.73
N CYS A 511 9.07 6.28 25.02
CA CYS A 511 10.41 5.74 25.20
C CYS A 511 11.33 6.93 25.55
N VAL A 512 11.66 7.07 26.84
CA VAL A 512 12.38 8.21 27.43
C VAL A 512 13.65 7.69 28.09
N ALA A 513 14.73 8.47 28.01
CA ALA A 513 16.01 8.12 28.63
C ALA A 513 15.86 7.94 30.15
N LYS A 514 16.36 6.81 30.67
CA LYS A 514 16.53 6.62 32.12
C LYS A 514 17.58 7.63 32.60
N LYS A 515 17.20 8.44 33.59
CA LYS A 515 18.07 9.43 34.24
C LYS A 515 18.86 8.81 35.38
#